data_AF-A0A957YA31-F1
#
_entry.id   AF-A0A957YA31-F1
#
_cell.length_a   1.000
_cell.length_b   1.000
_cell.length_c   1.000
_cell.angle_alpha   90.00
_cell.angle_beta   90.00
_cell.angle_gamma   90.00
#
_symmetry.space_group_name_H-M   'P 1'
#
loop_
_entity.id
_entity.type
_entity.pdbx_description
1 polymer ?
#
loop_
_entity_poly.entity_id
_entity_poly.type
_entity_poly.pdbx_seq_one_letter_code
_entity_poly.pdbx_strand_id
1 'polypeptide(L)'
;MPHTLRTAITFIKAGDKKTGKRLLLEIISNERHNEQAWLWLTEVVDQQYKKIDCLKQVLKINPHNETAQKELARLTPVTSPYEDNHALITPHAAPQRLNQILRATIVNQLEAITLSPPPNDGYDRQLERIATALERIADILEQQQETPVNHGRNHNNQQSALFEARRSPDQAKNGKISPTHAVNKPHKAASIEDFLKQRNITIKFVPSKEAADMAINSLSLSLGNNYAVFDKILAQIKYHMQRGSGFTHSVKDESSLAINQITSFCKQLYDIGFLKEYKYYKSPRYQIKIKTTTAPAAKKFFSGQWLERFVWKKAEKAVNQAAGELRRSINFSYLINPQIILPNGDDFEFDLIFQANHSFFWVESKSGAHRQHTAKYAEIANVLGLDARHSIMVLTDISRQEAANIHTQFGLTVYTLDQVQAGLIETLKGDFG
;
A
#
# COMPACT_ATOMS: atom_id res chain seq x y z
N MET A 1 -24.95 18.62 -20.62
CA MET A 1 -24.71 20.07 -20.52
C MET A 1 -23.61 20.28 -19.50
N PRO A 2 -22.49 20.96 -19.81
CA PRO A 2 -21.50 21.28 -18.78
C PRO A 2 -22.16 22.14 -17.69
N HIS A 3 -22.19 21.61 -16.47
CA HIS A 3 -22.83 22.28 -15.35
C HIS A 3 -21.92 23.35 -14.77
N THR A 4 -22.42 24.58 -14.63
CA THR A 4 -21.62 25.69 -14.09
C THR A 4 -21.57 25.62 -12.56
N LEU A 5 -20.44 26.07 -11.98
CA LEU A 5 -20.29 26.23 -10.53
C LEU A 5 -21.42 27.08 -9.92
N ARG A 6 -21.85 28.14 -10.63
CA ARG A 6 -22.97 28.99 -10.22
C ARG A 6 -24.29 28.19 -10.09
N THR A 7 -24.56 27.26 -11.00
CA THR A 7 -25.73 26.38 -10.92
C THR A 7 -25.66 25.50 -9.68
N ALA A 8 -24.50 24.88 -9.40
CA ALA A 8 -24.31 24.05 -8.22
C ALA A 8 -24.55 24.83 -6.91
N ILE A 9 -23.98 26.04 -6.80
CA ILE A 9 -24.16 26.92 -5.62
C ILE A 9 -25.64 27.30 -5.44
N THR A 10 -26.38 27.55 -6.53
CA THR A 10 -27.79 27.90 -6.47
C THR A 10 -28.63 26.78 -5.85
N PHE A 11 -28.39 25.53 -6.23
CA PHE A 11 -29.08 24.37 -5.62
C PHE A 11 -28.72 24.19 -4.14
N ILE A 12 -27.46 24.38 -3.77
CA ILE A 12 -27.02 24.28 -2.37
C ILE A 12 -27.71 25.35 -1.52
N LYS A 13 -27.76 26.59 -2.01
CA LYS A 13 -28.44 27.71 -1.32
C LYS A 13 -29.95 27.53 -1.25
N ALA A 14 -30.57 26.85 -2.22
CA ALA A 14 -31.98 26.49 -2.21
C ALA A 14 -32.32 25.29 -1.32
N GLY A 15 -31.33 24.70 -0.63
CA GLY A 15 -31.51 23.55 0.27
C GLY A 15 -31.39 22.18 -0.42
N ASP A 16 -31.32 22.12 -1.75
CA ASP A 16 -31.07 20.89 -2.50
C ASP A 16 -29.57 20.56 -2.53
N LYS A 17 -29.07 20.15 -1.35
CA LYS A 17 -27.68 19.72 -1.16
C LYS A 17 -27.32 18.49 -1.99
N LYS A 18 -28.30 17.63 -2.33
CA LYS A 18 -28.09 16.41 -3.11
C LYS A 18 -27.76 16.73 -4.57
N THR A 19 -28.55 17.59 -5.20
CA THR A 19 -28.28 18.06 -6.56
C THR A 19 -27.01 18.91 -6.59
N GLY A 20 -26.84 19.82 -5.64
CA GLY A 20 -25.63 20.62 -5.49
C GLY A 20 -24.34 19.78 -5.41
N LYS A 21 -24.32 18.75 -4.56
CA LYS A 21 -23.20 17.81 -4.43
C LYS A 21 -22.89 17.07 -5.73
N ARG A 22 -23.90 16.56 -6.43
CA ARG A 22 -23.71 15.86 -7.70
C ARG A 22 -23.02 16.77 -8.72
N LEU A 23 -23.49 18.01 -8.84
CA LEU A 23 -22.93 18.99 -9.77
C LEU A 23 -21.49 19.37 -9.42
N LEU A 24 -21.17 19.56 -8.13
CA LEU A 24 -19.80 19.83 -7.68
C LEU A 24 -18.84 18.68 -8.00
N LEU A 25 -19.26 17.43 -7.79
CA LEU A 25 -18.42 16.26 -8.11
C LEU A 25 -18.18 16.13 -9.62
N GLU A 26 -19.17 16.47 -10.44
CA GLU A 26 -19.03 16.48 -11.90
C GLU A 26 -18.06 17.60 -12.37
N ILE A 27 -18.15 18.79 -11.77
CA ILE A 27 -17.20 19.89 -12.02
C ILE A 27 -15.78 19.45 -11.64
N ILE A 28 -15.59 18.86 -10.45
CA ILE A 28 -14.28 18.40 -9.97
C ILE A 28 -13.70 17.28 -10.85
N SER A 29 -14.56 16.41 -11.41
CA SER A 29 -14.12 15.34 -12.33
C SER A 29 -13.51 15.91 -13.61
N ASN A 30 -14.04 17.03 -14.10
CA ASN A 30 -13.59 17.69 -15.32
C ASN A 30 -12.46 18.72 -15.04
N GLU A 31 -12.54 19.43 -13.91
CA GLU A 31 -11.61 20.48 -13.48
C GLU A 31 -11.10 20.18 -12.07
N ARG A 32 -10.15 19.23 -11.96
CA ARG A 32 -9.62 18.79 -10.65
C ARG A 32 -8.99 19.90 -9.80
N HIS A 33 -8.56 21.00 -10.43
CA HIS A 33 -7.96 22.17 -9.78
C HIS A 33 -8.98 23.29 -9.49
N ASN A 34 -10.29 23.03 -9.56
CA ASN A 34 -11.32 24.02 -9.26
C ASN A 34 -11.48 24.21 -7.73
N GLU A 35 -10.70 25.15 -7.19
CA GLU A 35 -10.66 25.53 -5.77
C GLU A 35 -12.06 25.76 -5.16
N GLN A 36 -12.90 26.52 -5.87
CA GLN A 36 -14.22 26.90 -5.38
C GLN A 36 -15.18 25.70 -5.34
N ALA A 37 -15.09 24.78 -6.30
CA ALA A 37 -15.89 23.56 -6.28
C ALA A 37 -15.52 22.67 -5.07
N TRP A 38 -14.23 22.54 -4.76
CA TRP A 38 -13.74 21.83 -3.57
C TRP A 38 -14.18 22.51 -2.27
N LEU A 39 -14.15 23.84 -2.21
CA LEU A 39 -14.58 24.59 -1.03
C LEU A 39 -16.09 24.42 -0.78
N TRP A 40 -16.92 24.57 -1.81
CA TRP A 40 -18.38 24.36 -1.70
C TRP A 40 -18.77 22.90 -1.40
N LEU A 41 -17.91 21.94 -1.71
CA LEU A 41 -18.15 20.54 -1.38
C LEU A 41 -18.19 20.31 0.14
N THR A 42 -17.52 21.16 0.93
CA THR A 42 -17.50 21.09 2.40
C THR A 42 -18.88 21.31 3.04
N GLU A 43 -19.78 22.04 2.38
CA GLU A 43 -21.14 22.37 2.87
C GLU A 43 -22.17 21.26 2.67
N VAL A 44 -21.85 20.31 1.78
CA VAL A 44 -22.75 19.23 1.35
C VAL A 44 -22.24 17.83 1.68
N VAL A 45 -21.08 17.73 2.33
CA VAL A 45 -20.55 16.46 2.87
C VAL A 45 -20.82 16.38 4.37
N ASP A 46 -21.40 15.26 4.80
CA ASP A 46 -21.90 15.10 6.18
C ASP A 46 -20.79 14.70 7.16
N GLN A 47 -19.75 14.03 6.69
CA GLN A 47 -18.67 13.53 7.55
C GLN A 47 -17.53 14.55 7.72
N GLN A 48 -17.12 14.81 8.96
CA GLN A 48 -16.04 15.75 9.31
C GLN A 48 -14.71 15.43 8.60
N TYR A 49 -14.34 14.15 8.48
CA TYR A 49 -13.12 13.76 7.77
C TYR A 49 -13.19 14.11 6.27
N LYS A 50 -14.36 14.01 5.63
CA LYS A 50 -14.53 14.42 4.22
C LYS A 50 -14.45 15.94 4.06
N LYS A 51 -14.90 16.71 5.05
CA LYS A 51 -14.69 18.17 5.07
C LYS A 51 -13.20 18.49 5.14
N ILE A 52 -12.47 17.82 6.05
CA ILE A 52 -11.01 17.93 6.18
C ILE A 52 -10.31 17.59 4.86
N ASP A 53 -10.70 16.52 4.18
CA ASP A 53 -10.11 16.13 2.89
C ASP A 53 -10.38 17.16 1.79
N CYS A 54 -11.60 17.70 1.70
CA CYS A 54 -11.94 18.78 0.76
C CYS A 54 -11.08 20.02 1.02
N LEU A 55 -10.92 20.42 2.28
CA LEU A 55 -10.11 21.57 2.68
C LEU A 55 -8.61 21.36 2.37
N LYS A 56 -8.10 20.14 2.55
CA LYS A 56 -6.74 19.78 2.13
C LYS A 56 -6.56 19.88 0.61
N GLN A 57 -7.56 19.52 -0.19
CA GLN A 57 -7.51 19.74 -1.65
C GLN A 57 -7.52 21.23 -2.00
N VAL A 58 -8.35 22.04 -1.33
CA VAL A 58 -8.35 23.50 -1.51
C VAL A 58 -6.96 24.08 -1.22
N LEU A 59 -6.33 23.70 -0.11
CA LEU A 59 -4.99 24.19 0.27
C LEU A 59 -3.87 23.63 -0.61
N LYS A 60 -4.07 22.47 -1.25
CA LYS A 60 -3.14 21.95 -2.26
C LYS A 60 -3.19 22.78 -3.56
N ILE A 61 -4.37 23.27 -3.92
CA ILE A 61 -4.59 24.10 -5.11
C ILE A 61 -4.16 25.55 -4.83
N ASN A 62 -4.57 26.10 -3.69
CA ASN A 62 -4.24 27.44 -3.23
C ASN A 62 -3.84 27.40 -1.75
N PRO A 63 -2.53 27.28 -1.45
CA PRO A 63 -2.03 27.26 -0.08
C PRO A 63 -2.40 28.50 0.74
N HIS A 64 -2.72 29.62 0.09
CA HIS A 64 -3.08 30.89 0.71
C HIS A 64 -4.59 31.09 0.92
N ASN A 65 -5.43 30.08 0.68
CA ASN A 65 -6.87 30.20 0.93
C ASN A 65 -7.17 30.27 2.43
N GLU A 66 -7.34 31.49 2.94
CA GLU A 66 -7.62 31.74 4.37
C GLU A 66 -8.88 31.03 4.88
N THR A 67 -9.92 30.91 4.05
CA THR A 67 -11.18 30.27 4.44
C THR A 67 -10.94 28.79 4.73
N ALA A 68 -10.19 28.12 3.85
CA ALA A 68 -9.86 26.72 4.02
C ALA A 68 -8.90 26.47 5.18
N GLN A 69 -7.93 27.35 5.42
CA GLN A 69 -7.03 27.27 6.57
C GLN A 69 -7.79 27.41 7.89
N LYS A 70 -8.65 28.43 8.01
CA LYS A 70 -9.47 28.70 9.21
C LYS A 70 -10.41 27.53 9.51
N GLU A 71 -11.10 27.03 8.48
CA GLU A 71 -12.04 25.92 8.65
C GLU A 71 -11.33 24.60 8.95
N LEU A 72 -10.17 24.34 8.33
CA LEU A 72 -9.37 23.14 8.60
C LEU A 72 -8.87 23.14 10.05
N ALA A 73 -8.35 24.27 10.53
CA ALA A 73 -7.91 24.44 11.91
C ALA A 73 -9.05 24.24 12.92
N ARG A 74 -10.26 24.71 12.60
CA ARG A 74 -11.46 24.49 13.43
C ARG A 74 -11.87 23.02 13.49
N LEU A 75 -11.73 22.29 12.38
CA LEU A 75 -12.14 20.89 12.27
C LEU A 75 -11.08 19.89 12.77
N THR A 76 -9.84 20.33 13.02
CA THR A 76 -8.76 19.51 13.60
C THR A 76 -8.42 20.01 15.02
N PRO A 77 -8.95 19.39 16.09
CA PRO A 77 -8.55 19.76 17.43
C PRO A 77 -7.10 19.34 17.69
N VAL A 78 -6.28 20.30 18.14
CA VAL A 78 -4.92 20.06 18.64
C VAL A 78 -5.01 19.23 19.92
N THR A 79 -4.57 17.98 19.89
CA THR A 79 -4.30 17.19 21.09
C THR A 79 -2.92 17.61 21.64
N SER A 80 -2.90 18.40 22.71
CA SER A 80 -1.72 18.55 23.56
C SER A 80 -1.68 17.44 24.61
N PRO A 81 -0.51 16.88 24.97
CA PRO A 81 -0.33 16.20 26.25
C PRO A 81 -0.12 17.27 27.36
N TYR A 82 -0.94 17.22 28.43
CA TYR A 82 -0.81 17.75 29.82
C TYR A 82 0.30 18.83 30.09
N GLU A 83 0.10 20.01 30.71
CA GLU A 83 -0.72 20.42 31.88
C GLU A 83 -0.91 21.95 32.02
N ASP A 84 -1.90 22.30 32.86
CA ASP A 84 -2.11 23.50 33.70
C ASP A 84 -2.28 24.93 33.14
N ASN A 85 -3.31 25.58 33.70
CA ASN A 85 -3.66 26.99 33.54
C ASN A 85 -2.51 27.91 34.00
N HIS A 86 -2.16 28.92 33.21
CA HIS A 86 -2.19 30.34 33.60
C HIS A 86 -1.74 31.25 32.42
N ALA A 87 -2.62 32.17 32.06
CA ALA A 87 -2.43 33.53 31.55
C ALA A 87 -1.39 33.87 30.43
N LEU A 88 -1.94 34.40 29.32
CA LEU A 88 -1.50 35.57 28.54
C LEU A 88 0.02 35.86 28.43
N ILE A 89 0.57 35.81 27.19
CA ILE A 89 1.28 36.91 26.48
C ILE A 89 2.13 36.36 25.28
N THR A 90 1.76 36.87 24.09
CA THR A 90 2.44 37.06 22.78
C THR A 90 3.12 35.95 21.95
N PRO A 91 3.00 36.01 20.60
CA PRO A 91 3.64 35.08 19.66
C PRO A 91 4.91 35.68 19.03
N HIS A 92 6.09 35.22 19.42
CA HIS A 92 7.30 35.35 18.59
C HIS A 92 8.37 34.32 19.00
N ALA A 93 8.41 33.15 18.34
CA ALA A 93 9.60 32.28 18.17
C ALA A 93 9.22 30.92 17.56
N ALA A 94 8.75 30.90 16.31
CA ALA A 94 8.55 29.65 15.55
C ALA A 94 9.75 29.13 14.73
N PRO A 95 10.88 29.84 14.53
CA PRO A 95 12.06 29.23 13.90
C PRO A 95 13.01 28.49 14.87
N GLN A 96 12.94 28.78 16.18
CA GLN A 96 13.93 28.24 17.13
C GLN A 96 13.57 26.85 17.67
N ARG A 97 12.28 26.49 17.75
CA ARG A 97 11.86 25.18 18.30
C ARG A 97 12.15 24.00 17.40
N LEU A 98 12.09 24.15 16.07
CA LEU A 98 12.43 23.05 15.16
C LEU A 98 13.94 22.75 15.21
N ASN A 99 14.78 23.80 15.25
CA ASN A 99 16.23 23.65 15.40
C ASN A 99 16.63 23.11 16.78
N GLN A 100 15.89 23.42 17.85
CA GLN A 100 16.17 22.88 19.18
C GLN A 100 15.76 21.40 19.32
N ILE A 101 14.65 20.99 18.69
CA ILE A 101 14.20 19.58 18.65
C ILE A 101 15.14 18.74 17.77
N LEU A 102 15.57 19.26 16.62
CA LEU A 102 16.58 18.60 15.79
C LEU A 102 17.93 18.50 16.52
N ARG A 103 18.40 19.57 17.18
CA ARG A 103 19.65 19.53 17.98
C ARG A 103 19.56 18.55 19.15
N ALA A 104 18.48 18.52 19.92
CA ALA A 104 18.33 17.58 21.03
C ALA A 104 18.24 16.12 20.55
N THR A 105 17.62 15.88 19.39
CA THR A 105 17.52 14.53 18.79
C THR A 105 18.87 14.06 18.25
N ILE A 106 19.64 14.95 17.63
CA ILE A 106 20.99 14.66 17.11
C ILE A 106 22.00 14.49 18.25
N VAL A 107 21.98 15.34 19.28
CA VAL A 107 22.88 15.23 20.45
C VAL A 107 22.62 13.94 21.24
N ASN A 108 21.35 13.56 21.46
CA ASN A 108 21.01 12.28 22.11
C ASN A 108 21.38 11.06 21.25
N GLN A 109 21.41 11.19 19.92
CA GLN A 109 21.89 10.13 19.01
C GLN A 109 23.41 10.06 18.92
N LEU A 110 24.13 11.16 19.18
CA LEU A 110 25.59 11.21 19.20
C LEU A 110 26.18 10.78 20.56
N GLU A 111 25.55 11.10 21.69
CA GLU A 111 25.97 10.64 23.03
C GLU A 111 25.83 9.11 23.20
N ALA A 112 24.92 8.49 22.45
CA ALA A 112 24.77 7.03 22.42
C ALA A 112 25.90 6.31 21.65
N ILE A 113 26.74 7.04 20.92
CA ILE A 113 27.87 6.48 20.15
C ILE A 113 29.19 6.55 20.94
N THR A 114 29.28 7.37 22.00
CA THR A 114 30.50 7.58 22.77
C THR A 114 30.50 6.83 24.11
N LEU A 115 30.45 5.49 24.12
CA LEU A 115 30.76 4.70 25.33
C LEU A 115 31.33 3.29 24.99
N SER A 116 32.52 3.24 24.36
CA SER A 116 33.62 2.23 24.50
C SER A 116 34.53 2.13 23.24
N PRO A 117 35.88 2.23 23.34
CA PRO A 117 36.85 1.97 22.23
C PRO A 117 37.64 0.63 22.43
N PRO A 118 38.58 0.16 21.55
CA PRO A 118 38.87 0.27 20.09
C PRO A 118 39.16 -1.16 19.44
N PRO A 119 39.91 -1.41 18.31
CA PRO A 119 40.48 -0.58 17.22
C PRO A 119 40.22 -1.08 15.76
N ASN A 120 40.18 -0.16 14.79
CA ASN A 120 40.88 -0.26 13.49
C ASN A 120 40.55 0.97 12.62
N ASP A 121 41.58 1.53 11.98
CA ASP A 121 41.65 2.82 11.26
C ASP A 121 40.74 2.99 10.01
N GLY A 122 39.63 2.27 9.94
CA GLY A 122 38.62 2.37 8.87
C GLY A 122 37.39 3.21 9.22
N TYR A 123 37.11 3.44 10.51
CA TYR A 123 35.91 4.13 10.98
C TYR A 123 35.97 5.65 10.79
N ASP A 124 37.14 6.26 10.99
CA ASP A 124 37.30 7.72 10.85
C ASP A 124 37.03 8.19 9.42
N ARG A 125 37.46 7.43 8.41
CA ARG A 125 37.18 7.76 7.00
C ARG A 125 35.69 7.65 6.64
N GLN A 126 34.91 6.83 7.34
CA GLN A 126 33.45 6.74 7.11
C GLN A 126 32.71 7.87 7.83
N LEU A 127 33.10 8.20 9.06
CA LEU A 127 32.52 9.30 9.83
C LEU A 127 32.82 10.66 9.17
N GLU A 128 34.03 10.85 8.68
CA GLU A 128 34.44 12.06 7.97
C GLU A 128 33.66 12.23 6.65
N ARG A 129 33.43 11.13 5.91
CA ARG A 129 32.58 11.14 4.70
C ARG A 129 31.11 11.43 4.99
N ILE A 130 30.58 10.95 6.11
CA ILE A 130 29.20 11.22 6.55
C ILE A 130 29.06 12.67 6.99
N ALA A 131 30.02 13.20 7.75
CA ALA A 131 30.06 14.60 8.17
C ALA A 131 30.10 15.56 6.97
N THR A 132 31.00 15.32 6.00
CA THR A 132 31.09 16.13 4.78
C THR A 132 29.81 16.03 3.93
N ALA A 133 29.16 14.87 3.89
CA ALA A 133 27.90 14.71 3.15
C ALA A 133 26.75 15.49 3.81
N LEU A 134 26.72 15.54 5.14
CA LEU A 134 25.71 16.28 5.90
C LEU A 134 25.90 17.79 5.79
N GLU A 135 27.13 18.30 5.82
CA GLU A 135 27.44 19.71 5.57
C GLU A 135 27.00 20.15 4.17
N ARG A 136 27.27 19.34 3.14
CA ARG A 136 26.82 19.63 1.77
C ARG A 136 25.29 19.68 1.64
N ILE A 137 24.58 18.82 2.37
CA ILE A 137 23.11 18.83 2.39
C ILE A 137 22.60 20.09 3.10
N ALA A 138 23.25 20.52 4.20
CA ALA A 138 22.92 21.76 4.89
C ALA A 138 23.11 22.99 3.98
N ASP A 139 24.24 23.07 3.26
CA ASP A 139 24.52 24.17 2.33
C ASP A 139 23.51 24.23 1.17
N ILE A 140 23.11 23.07 0.61
CA ILE A 140 22.10 23.00 -0.46
C ILE A 140 20.73 23.48 0.04
N LEU A 141 20.39 23.19 1.29
CA LEU A 141 19.11 23.58 1.88
C LEU A 141 19.07 25.07 2.23
N GLU A 142 20.22 25.68 2.57
CA GLU A 142 20.34 27.13 2.76
C GLU A 142 20.31 27.89 1.43
N GLN A 143 20.95 27.38 0.37
CA GLN A 143 20.96 28.03 -0.95
C GLN A 143 19.61 28.00 -1.67
N GLN A 144 18.68 27.14 -1.27
CA GLN A 144 17.32 27.07 -1.85
C GLN A 144 16.33 28.08 -1.26
N GLN A 145 16.74 28.91 -0.28
CA GLN A 145 15.86 29.90 0.34
C GLN A 145 16.11 31.36 -0.10
N GLU A 146 17.10 31.62 -0.96
CA GLU A 146 17.35 32.97 -1.48
C GLU A 146 17.44 33.01 -3.01
N THR A 147 16.40 33.53 -3.68
CA THR A 147 16.55 34.58 -4.71
C THR A 147 15.18 35.10 -5.21
N PRO A 148 15.08 36.39 -5.60
CA PRO A 148 13.82 37.09 -5.82
C PRO A 148 13.40 37.21 -7.30
N VAL A 149 12.11 37.52 -7.46
CA VAL A 149 11.36 37.79 -8.70
C VAL A 149 11.89 39.02 -9.46
N ASN A 150 12.08 38.94 -10.79
CA ASN A 150 11.69 40.04 -11.68
C ASN A 150 11.41 39.65 -13.16
N HIS A 151 10.62 40.52 -13.80
CA HIS A 151 9.87 40.41 -15.06
C HIS A 151 10.68 40.29 -16.37
N GLY A 152 10.06 39.63 -17.36
CA GLY A 152 9.76 40.29 -18.64
C GLY A 152 10.28 39.68 -19.96
N ARG A 153 9.33 39.52 -20.90
CA ARG A 153 9.39 39.56 -22.39
C ARG A 153 9.56 38.27 -23.22
N ASN A 154 8.45 37.94 -23.91
CA ASN A 154 8.27 37.61 -25.34
C ASN A 154 9.46 37.05 -26.15
N HIS A 155 9.24 35.93 -26.86
CA HIS A 155 9.06 35.95 -28.32
C HIS A 155 8.48 34.63 -28.89
N ASN A 156 7.80 34.79 -30.02
CA ASN A 156 7.02 33.83 -30.78
C ASN A 156 7.83 32.73 -31.51
N ASN A 157 7.09 31.70 -31.93
CA ASN A 157 6.87 31.26 -33.32
C ASN A 157 7.47 29.95 -33.86
N GLN A 158 6.58 29.28 -34.61
CA GLN A 158 6.75 28.39 -35.78
C GLN A 158 7.15 26.92 -35.51
N GLN A 159 6.34 25.89 -35.79
CA GLN A 159 5.48 25.50 -36.93
C GLN A 159 6.25 24.87 -38.12
N SER A 160 5.72 23.73 -38.57
CA SER A 160 5.85 23.09 -39.90
C SER A 160 7.00 22.07 -40.05
N ALA A 161 6.81 20.76 -40.25
CA ALA A 161 6.03 19.97 -41.24
C ALA A 161 6.83 19.61 -42.51
N LEU A 162 6.45 18.45 -43.09
CA LEU A 162 6.60 17.96 -44.48
C LEU A 162 7.72 16.91 -44.70
N PHE A 163 7.36 15.63 -44.94
CA PHE A 163 7.11 14.95 -46.25
C PHE A 163 8.46 14.50 -46.88
N GLU A 164 8.69 13.35 -47.52
CA GLU A 164 7.89 12.34 -48.26
C GLU A 164 8.84 11.13 -48.54
N ALA A 165 8.42 9.85 -48.48
CA ALA A 165 8.11 8.95 -49.62
C ALA A 165 9.31 8.61 -50.57
N ARG A 166 9.62 7.38 -51.05
CA ARG A 166 8.82 6.19 -51.48
C ARG A 166 9.77 5.01 -51.87
N ARG A 167 9.31 3.75 -51.60
CA ARG A 167 9.30 2.46 -52.38
C ARG A 167 10.61 1.90 -53.02
N SER A 168 11.13 0.68 -52.71
CA SER A 168 10.72 -0.74 -53.01
C SER A 168 10.87 -1.16 -54.50
N PRO A 169 10.94 -2.46 -54.95
CA PRO A 169 10.90 -3.79 -54.28
C PRO A 169 11.82 -4.95 -54.85
N ASP A 170 11.65 -6.15 -54.26
CA ASP A 170 11.74 -7.55 -54.80
C ASP A 170 13.08 -8.30 -55.01
N GLN A 171 13.22 -9.47 -54.34
CA GLN A 171 12.98 -10.81 -54.94
C GLN A 171 13.09 -11.97 -53.94
N ALA A 172 12.25 -12.99 -54.15
CA ALA A 172 12.18 -14.27 -53.43
C ALA A 172 12.77 -15.42 -54.28
N LYS A 173 13.32 -16.48 -53.63
CA LYS A 173 12.94 -17.90 -53.84
C LYS A 173 13.81 -18.93 -53.07
N ASN A 174 13.09 -19.95 -52.58
CA ASN A 174 13.42 -21.38 -52.38
C ASN A 174 14.39 -21.88 -51.29
N GLY A 175 13.84 -22.69 -50.38
CA GLY A 175 14.57 -23.65 -49.54
C GLY A 175 13.65 -24.56 -48.72
N LYS A 176 13.66 -25.86 -49.04
CA LYS A 176 12.97 -27.03 -48.44
C LYS A 176 12.76 -26.98 -46.90
N ILE A 177 11.57 -27.39 -46.46
CA ILE A 177 11.24 -27.65 -45.04
C ILE A 177 11.22 -29.17 -44.81
N SER A 178 12.09 -29.64 -43.92
CA SER A 178 11.97 -30.91 -43.20
C SER A 178 11.92 -30.59 -41.70
N PRO A 179 11.17 -31.35 -40.88
CA PRO A 179 10.79 -30.94 -39.54
C PRO A 179 11.95 -31.20 -38.57
N THR A 180 12.76 -30.18 -38.31
CA THR A 180 13.60 -30.16 -37.12
C THR A 180 12.76 -29.62 -35.96
N HIS A 181 12.48 -30.50 -35.00
CA HIS A 181 12.05 -30.11 -33.66
C HIS A 181 13.14 -29.24 -33.03
N ALA A 182 13.07 -27.94 -33.31
CA ALA A 182 13.82 -26.93 -32.59
C ALA A 182 13.17 -26.79 -31.21
N VAL A 183 13.85 -27.30 -30.20
CA VAL A 183 13.64 -26.95 -28.80
C VAL A 183 13.72 -25.42 -28.71
N ASN A 184 12.56 -24.76 -28.55
CA ASN A 184 12.49 -23.32 -28.40
C ASN A 184 13.30 -22.92 -27.14
N LYS A 185 14.38 -22.16 -27.35
CA LYS A 185 15.05 -21.42 -26.28
C LYS A 185 14.02 -20.49 -25.62
N PRO A 186 14.05 -20.33 -24.28
CA PRO A 186 13.06 -19.51 -23.59
C PRO A 186 13.29 -18.04 -23.96
N HIS A 187 12.33 -17.44 -24.64
CA HIS A 187 12.22 -15.99 -24.65
C HIS A 187 12.02 -15.55 -23.19
N LYS A 188 13.01 -14.88 -22.58
CA LYS A 188 12.85 -14.25 -21.26
C LYS A 188 11.68 -13.26 -21.38
N ALA A 189 10.53 -13.59 -20.79
CA ALA A 189 9.39 -12.68 -20.73
C ALA A 189 9.82 -11.36 -20.08
N ALA A 190 9.45 -10.24 -20.68
CA ALA A 190 9.85 -8.91 -20.21
C ALA A 190 8.94 -8.40 -19.07
N SER A 191 7.67 -8.83 -19.07
CA SER A 191 6.63 -8.41 -18.12
C SER A 191 5.79 -9.61 -17.65
N ILE A 192 4.97 -9.41 -16.62
CA ILE A 192 3.99 -10.41 -16.14
C ILE A 192 2.96 -10.71 -17.24
N GLU A 193 2.52 -9.68 -17.95
CA GLU A 193 1.59 -9.79 -19.07
C GLU A 193 2.16 -10.66 -20.19
N ASP A 194 3.42 -10.44 -20.56
CA ASP A 194 4.10 -11.27 -21.56
C ASP A 194 4.28 -12.71 -21.07
N PHE A 195 4.64 -12.89 -19.80
CA PHE A 195 4.83 -14.20 -19.18
C PHE A 195 3.55 -15.03 -19.23
N LEU A 196 2.40 -14.41 -18.90
CA LEU A 196 1.08 -15.04 -18.95
C LEU A 196 0.63 -15.29 -20.39
N LYS A 197 0.81 -14.30 -21.29
CA LYS A 197 0.42 -14.43 -22.70
C LYS A 197 1.17 -15.56 -23.41
N GLN A 198 2.48 -15.72 -23.15
CA GLN A 198 3.28 -16.82 -23.69
C GLN A 198 2.77 -18.21 -23.29
N ARG A 199 1.94 -18.30 -22.24
CA ARG A 199 1.32 -19.51 -21.73
C ARG A 199 -0.15 -19.61 -22.08
N ASN A 200 -0.63 -18.80 -23.03
CA ASN A 200 -2.04 -18.71 -23.42
C ASN A 200 -2.98 -18.33 -22.26
N ILE A 201 -2.48 -17.59 -21.26
CA ILE A 201 -3.30 -17.01 -20.19
C ILE A 201 -3.65 -15.58 -20.55
N THR A 202 -4.93 -15.24 -20.47
CA THR A 202 -5.44 -13.89 -20.76
C THR A 202 -5.89 -13.21 -19.47
N ILE A 203 -5.44 -11.97 -19.23
CA ILE A 203 -5.96 -11.15 -18.13
C ILE A 203 -7.30 -10.54 -18.54
N LYS A 204 -8.36 -10.84 -17.79
CA LYS A 204 -9.70 -10.24 -17.96
C LYS A 204 -9.79 -8.89 -17.25
N PHE A 205 -9.32 -8.85 -16.00
CA PHE A 205 -9.50 -7.72 -15.12
C PHE A 205 -8.41 -7.69 -14.06
N VAL A 206 -7.90 -6.49 -13.77
CA VAL A 206 -7.01 -6.23 -12.63
C VAL A 206 -7.69 -5.18 -11.75
N PRO A 207 -7.90 -5.45 -10.45
CA PRO A 207 -8.45 -4.45 -9.54
C PRO A 207 -7.63 -3.16 -9.53
N SER A 208 -8.33 -2.02 -9.62
CA SER A 208 -7.71 -0.71 -9.51
C SER A 208 -7.37 -0.37 -8.06
N LYS A 209 -6.32 0.44 -7.85
CA LYS A 209 -5.98 0.97 -6.52
C LYS A 209 -7.07 1.89 -5.99
N GLU A 210 -7.41 1.74 -4.72
CA GLU A 210 -8.42 2.52 -4.01
C GLU A 210 -7.81 3.39 -2.91
N ALA A 211 -8.46 4.50 -2.56
CA ALA A 211 -8.00 5.40 -1.49
C ALA A 211 -7.87 4.70 -0.12
N ALA A 212 -8.70 3.68 0.13
CA ALA A 212 -8.67 2.90 1.37
C ALA A 212 -7.51 1.89 1.44
N ASP A 213 -6.80 1.62 0.34
CA ASP A 213 -5.79 0.57 0.25
C ASP A 213 -4.67 0.74 1.28
N MET A 214 -4.24 1.97 1.53
CA MET A 214 -3.18 2.23 2.52
C MET A 214 -3.57 1.76 3.92
N ALA A 215 -4.81 2.05 4.33
CA ALA A 215 -5.32 1.64 5.63
C ALA A 215 -5.53 0.12 5.70
N ILE A 216 -6.07 -0.48 4.64
CA ILE A 216 -6.26 -1.93 4.54
C ILE A 216 -4.90 -2.67 4.56
N ASN A 217 -3.88 -2.16 3.88
CA ASN A 217 -2.54 -2.74 3.89
C ASN A 217 -1.91 -2.69 5.28
N SER A 218 -2.09 -1.56 6.00
CA SER A 218 -1.62 -1.42 7.38
C SER A 218 -2.31 -2.43 8.31
N LEU A 219 -3.63 -2.57 8.21
CA LEU A 219 -4.40 -3.57 8.96
C LEU A 219 -3.96 -5.00 8.62
N SER A 220 -3.74 -5.29 7.34
CA SER A 220 -3.28 -6.61 6.86
C SER A 220 -1.92 -6.98 7.45
N LEU A 221 -0.98 -6.02 7.48
CA LEU A 221 0.33 -6.17 8.11
C LEU A 221 0.23 -6.35 9.63
N SER A 222 -0.56 -5.53 10.30
CA SER A 222 -0.79 -5.65 11.74
C SER A 222 -1.38 -7.01 12.09
N LEU A 223 -2.39 -7.44 11.34
CA LEU A 223 -3.07 -8.72 11.50
C LEU A 223 -2.13 -9.90 11.31
N GLY A 224 -1.44 -9.99 10.17
CA GLY A 224 -0.58 -11.14 9.89
C GLY A 224 0.66 -11.24 10.79
N ASN A 225 1.25 -10.10 11.19
CA ASN A 225 2.40 -10.11 12.10
C ASN A 225 2.03 -10.50 13.55
N ASN A 226 0.76 -10.33 13.94
CA ASN A 226 0.28 -10.59 15.30
C ASN A 226 -0.88 -11.59 15.30
N TYR A 227 -0.91 -12.51 14.33
CA TYR A 227 -2.05 -13.40 14.11
C TYR A 227 -2.41 -14.21 15.35
N ALA A 228 -1.40 -14.75 16.04
CA ALA A 228 -1.57 -15.52 17.28
C ALA A 228 -2.21 -14.72 18.43
N VAL A 229 -2.06 -13.39 18.44
CA VAL A 229 -2.69 -12.51 19.44
C VAL A 229 -4.16 -12.22 19.08
N PHE A 230 -4.51 -12.32 17.80
CA PHE A 230 -5.81 -11.91 17.29
C PHE A 230 -6.75 -13.07 17.01
N ASP A 231 -6.30 -14.32 17.02
CA ASP A 231 -7.07 -15.52 16.67
C ASP A 231 -8.48 -15.56 17.30
N LYS A 232 -8.59 -15.37 18.62
CA LYS A 232 -9.84 -15.42 19.38
C LYS A 232 -10.78 -14.29 18.98
N ILE A 233 -10.28 -13.05 18.94
CA ILE A 233 -11.13 -11.90 18.62
C ILE A 233 -11.53 -11.90 17.13
N LEU A 234 -10.67 -12.36 16.23
CA LEU A 234 -10.98 -12.54 14.81
C LEU A 234 -12.09 -13.57 14.62
N ALA A 235 -12.05 -14.69 15.34
CA ALA A 235 -13.10 -15.69 15.29
C ALA A 235 -14.46 -15.09 15.70
N GLN A 236 -14.48 -14.28 16.77
CA GLN A 236 -15.69 -13.56 17.20
C GLN A 236 -16.14 -12.52 16.17
N ILE A 237 -15.23 -11.72 15.61
CA ILE A 237 -15.56 -10.75 14.57
C ILE A 237 -16.18 -11.46 13.36
N LYS A 238 -15.54 -12.52 12.85
CA LYS A 238 -16.02 -13.30 11.69
C LYS A 238 -17.43 -13.86 11.95
N TYR A 239 -17.66 -14.45 13.12
CA TYR A 239 -18.95 -15.01 13.50
C TYR A 239 -20.05 -13.94 13.58
N HIS A 240 -19.82 -12.87 14.36
CA HIS A 240 -20.81 -11.83 14.59
C HIS A 240 -21.10 -10.97 13.34
N MET A 241 -20.12 -10.84 12.44
CA MET A 241 -20.20 -10.12 11.16
C MET A 241 -21.18 -10.74 10.17
N GLN A 242 -21.52 -12.03 10.30
CA GLN A 242 -22.54 -12.66 9.46
C GLN A 242 -23.89 -11.94 9.58
N ARG A 243 -24.22 -11.47 10.79
CA ARG A 243 -25.49 -10.81 11.12
C ARG A 243 -25.34 -9.33 11.52
N GLY A 244 -24.12 -8.80 11.58
CA GLY A 244 -23.86 -7.42 12.03
C GLY A 244 -24.14 -7.21 13.52
N SER A 245 -24.02 -8.28 14.31
CA SER A 245 -24.30 -8.27 15.75
C SER A 245 -23.11 -7.73 16.56
N GLY A 246 -23.39 -7.35 17.82
CA GLY A 246 -22.36 -6.93 18.75
C GLY A 246 -21.97 -8.03 19.73
N PHE A 247 -20.78 -7.89 20.32
CA PHE A 247 -20.25 -8.81 21.32
C PHE A 247 -19.27 -8.09 22.25
N THR A 248 -18.92 -8.77 23.34
CA THR A 248 -17.90 -8.32 24.29
C THR A 248 -16.78 -9.36 24.33
N HIS A 249 -15.54 -8.91 24.19
CA HIS A 249 -14.34 -9.73 24.31
C HIS A 249 -13.62 -9.38 25.61
N SER A 250 -13.27 -10.39 26.40
CA SER A 250 -12.45 -10.23 27.60
C SER A 250 -10.98 -10.18 27.20
N VAL A 251 -10.24 -9.21 27.72
CA VAL A 251 -8.77 -9.13 27.60
C VAL A 251 -8.08 -9.17 28.97
N LYS A 252 -8.79 -9.68 29.99
CA LYS A 252 -8.32 -9.70 31.39
C LYS A 252 -7.04 -10.54 31.56
N ASP A 253 -6.94 -11.64 30.84
CA ASP A 253 -5.85 -12.61 30.96
C ASP A 253 -4.75 -12.39 29.90
N GLU A 254 -4.87 -11.33 29.10
CA GLU A 254 -3.90 -10.97 28.06
C GLU A 254 -2.77 -10.12 28.64
N SER A 255 -1.57 -10.22 28.05
CA SER A 255 -0.45 -9.35 28.44
C SER A 255 -0.73 -7.88 28.08
N SER A 256 -0.07 -6.94 28.77
CA SER A 256 -0.19 -5.51 28.45
C SER A 256 0.13 -5.18 26.98
N LEU A 257 1.11 -5.90 26.39
CA LEU A 257 1.44 -5.77 24.98
C LEU A 257 0.29 -6.25 24.08
N ALA A 258 -0.26 -7.44 24.37
CA ALA A 258 -1.39 -8.00 23.63
C ALA A 258 -2.64 -7.10 23.73
N ILE A 259 -2.96 -6.58 24.92
CA ILE A 259 -4.07 -5.63 25.12
C ILE A 259 -3.89 -4.41 24.21
N ASN A 260 -2.68 -3.82 24.17
CA ASN A 260 -2.39 -2.67 23.32
C ASN A 260 -2.51 -3.01 21.83
N GLN A 261 -2.03 -4.18 21.41
CA GLN A 261 -2.16 -4.66 20.03
C GLN A 261 -3.63 -4.85 19.63
N ILE A 262 -4.41 -5.54 20.45
CA ILE A 262 -5.83 -5.83 20.19
C ILE A 262 -6.65 -4.53 20.14
N THR A 263 -6.46 -3.65 21.12
CA THR A 263 -7.20 -2.38 21.20
C THR A 263 -6.84 -1.43 20.06
N SER A 264 -5.56 -1.34 19.69
CA SER A 264 -5.12 -0.56 18.53
C SER A 264 -5.71 -1.11 17.22
N PHE A 265 -5.65 -2.42 17.01
CA PHE A 265 -6.22 -3.07 15.84
C PHE A 265 -7.75 -2.86 15.73
N CYS A 266 -8.48 -3.06 16.83
CA CYS A 266 -9.93 -2.85 16.84
C CYS A 266 -10.30 -1.37 16.63
N LYS A 267 -9.52 -0.43 17.17
CA LYS A 267 -9.72 1.00 16.92
C LYS A 267 -9.52 1.34 15.45
N GLN A 268 -8.47 0.83 14.81
CA GLN A 268 -8.23 1.03 13.38
C GLN A 268 -9.36 0.45 12.53
N LEU A 269 -9.86 -0.74 12.85
CA LEU A 269 -11.02 -1.33 12.18
C LEU A 269 -12.27 -0.46 12.30
N TYR A 270 -12.51 0.14 13.47
CA TYR A 270 -13.61 1.08 13.67
C TYR A 270 -13.43 2.36 12.82
N ASP A 271 -12.22 2.92 12.80
CA ASP A 271 -11.93 4.17 12.08
C ASP A 271 -12.15 4.06 10.57
N ILE A 272 -11.88 2.88 9.99
CA ILE A 272 -12.13 2.62 8.58
C ILE A 272 -13.56 2.11 8.29
N GLY A 273 -14.42 2.04 9.32
CA GLY A 273 -15.81 1.61 9.19
C GLY A 273 -16.01 0.09 9.07
N PHE A 274 -14.99 -0.72 9.38
CA PHE A 274 -15.12 -2.19 9.44
C PHE A 274 -15.79 -2.65 10.74
N LEU A 275 -15.88 -1.79 11.75
CA LEU A 275 -16.75 -1.95 12.91
C LEU A 275 -17.70 -0.75 12.99
N LYS A 276 -18.95 -0.99 13.42
CA LYS A 276 -19.96 0.05 13.68
C LYS A 276 -19.77 0.73 15.02
N GLU A 277 -19.30 -0.02 16.02
CA GLU A 277 -19.04 0.49 17.37
C GLU A 277 -17.79 -0.21 17.92
N TYR A 278 -16.97 0.55 18.64
CA TYR A 278 -15.82 0.05 19.40
C TYR A 278 -15.71 0.82 20.70
N LYS A 279 -15.60 0.10 21.82
CA LYS A 279 -15.33 0.70 23.13
C LYS A 279 -14.48 -0.23 23.98
N TYR A 280 -13.35 0.27 24.45
CA TYR A 280 -12.49 -0.43 25.40
C TYR A 280 -12.78 0.07 26.83
N TYR A 281 -13.05 -0.88 27.73
CA TYR A 281 -13.18 -0.67 29.15
C TYR A 281 -11.91 -1.17 29.83
N LYS A 282 -11.14 -0.23 30.39
CA LYS A 282 -9.95 -0.49 31.21
C LYS A 282 -10.33 -1.19 32.53
N SER A 283 -9.37 -1.32 33.44
CA SER A 283 -9.58 -1.77 34.81
C SER A 283 -10.81 -1.09 35.46
N PRO A 284 -11.64 -1.83 36.22
CA PRO A 284 -11.51 -3.26 36.55
C PRO A 284 -12.15 -4.20 35.53
N ARG A 285 -12.69 -3.68 34.41
CA ARG A 285 -13.54 -4.45 33.49
C ARG A 285 -12.75 -5.25 32.45
N TYR A 286 -11.66 -4.71 31.93
CA TYR A 286 -10.78 -5.36 30.93
C TYR A 286 -11.57 -5.99 29.76
N GLN A 287 -12.46 -5.20 29.15
CA GLN A 287 -13.40 -5.66 28.14
C GLN A 287 -13.40 -4.77 26.91
N ILE A 288 -13.48 -5.37 25.74
CA ILE A 288 -13.68 -4.68 24.47
C ILE A 288 -15.10 -4.97 23.99
N LYS A 289 -15.92 -3.93 23.85
CA LYS A 289 -17.26 -4.02 23.28
C LYS A 289 -17.23 -3.60 21.82
N ILE A 290 -17.72 -4.46 20.93
CA ILE A 290 -17.71 -4.27 19.49
C ILE A 290 -19.12 -4.45 18.94
N LYS A 291 -19.46 -3.67 17.91
CA LYS A 291 -20.58 -3.96 17.01
C LYS A 291 -20.04 -4.10 15.59
N THR A 292 -20.29 -5.25 14.97
CA THR A 292 -19.81 -5.54 13.62
C THR A 292 -20.69 -4.85 12.57
N THR A 293 -20.14 -4.71 11.35
CA THR A 293 -20.89 -4.29 10.17
C THR A 293 -21.12 -5.48 9.24
N THR A 294 -22.15 -5.44 8.40
CA THR A 294 -22.36 -6.42 7.31
C THR A 294 -21.83 -5.91 5.97
N ALA A 295 -21.13 -4.77 5.96
CA ALA A 295 -20.60 -4.15 4.75
C ALA A 295 -19.73 -5.14 3.94
N PRO A 296 -19.93 -5.23 2.61
CA PRO A 296 -19.18 -6.17 1.77
C PRO A 296 -17.66 -6.04 1.89
N ALA A 297 -17.14 -4.81 1.99
CA ALA A 297 -15.69 -4.58 2.14
C ALA A 297 -15.12 -5.20 3.43
N ALA A 298 -15.83 -5.07 4.56
CA ALA A 298 -15.41 -5.67 5.82
C ALA A 298 -15.47 -7.21 5.74
N LYS A 299 -16.55 -7.76 5.16
CA LYS A 299 -16.68 -9.21 4.94
C LYS A 299 -15.53 -9.75 4.08
N LYS A 300 -15.24 -9.09 2.95
CA LYS A 300 -14.14 -9.44 2.04
C LYS A 300 -12.79 -9.39 2.75
N PHE A 301 -12.55 -8.35 3.55
CA PHE A 301 -11.34 -8.23 4.35
C PHE A 301 -11.14 -9.45 5.25
N PHE A 302 -12.11 -9.76 6.13
CA PHE A 302 -11.97 -10.84 7.10
C PHE A 302 -12.04 -12.24 6.48
N SER A 303 -12.66 -12.42 5.30
CA SER A 303 -12.77 -13.71 4.64
C SER A 303 -11.48 -14.18 3.95
N GLY A 304 -10.53 -13.29 3.66
CA GLY A 304 -9.28 -13.69 3.03
C GLY A 304 -8.40 -12.57 2.49
N GLN A 305 -8.98 -11.44 2.09
CA GLN A 305 -8.24 -10.36 1.43
C GLN A 305 -7.10 -9.79 2.29
N TRP A 306 -7.24 -9.82 3.62
CA TRP A 306 -6.16 -9.40 4.51
C TRP A 306 -4.88 -10.24 4.31
N LEU A 307 -5.02 -11.54 4.02
CA LEU A 307 -3.89 -12.45 3.87
C LEU A 307 -3.19 -12.21 2.53
N GLU A 308 -3.94 -12.08 1.44
CA GLU A 308 -3.43 -11.75 0.11
C GLU A 308 -2.59 -10.45 0.16
N ARG A 309 -3.11 -9.41 0.82
CA ARG A 309 -2.42 -8.14 1.01
C ARG A 309 -1.22 -8.24 1.95
N PHE A 310 -1.32 -9.04 3.01
CA PHE A 310 -0.20 -9.31 3.91
C PHE A 310 0.97 -9.97 3.16
N VAL A 311 0.68 -11.02 2.39
CA VAL A 311 1.65 -11.77 1.60
C VAL A 311 2.30 -10.89 0.54
N TRP A 312 1.52 -10.09 -0.19
CA TRP A 312 2.06 -9.11 -1.12
C TRP A 312 3.04 -8.14 -0.44
N LYS A 313 2.68 -7.59 0.72
CA LYS A 313 3.59 -6.70 1.47
C LYS A 313 4.82 -7.41 2.02
N LYS A 314 4.73 -8.71 2.32
CA LYS A 314 5.91 -9.52 2.68
C LYS A 314 6.81 -9.79 1.48
N ALA A 315 6.24 -10.01 0.29
CA ALA A 315 7.01 -10.16 -0.95
C ALA A 315 7.75 -8.86 -1.32
N GLU A 316 7.08 -7.70 -1.25
CA GLU A 316 7.70 -6.39 -1.47
C GLU A 316 8.89 -6.16 -0.51
N LYS A 317 8.71 -6.50 0.77
CA LYS A 317 9.80 -6.42 1.77
C LYS A 317 10.93 -7.41 1.48
N ALA A 318 10.62 -8.64 1.10
CA ALA A 318 11.60 -9.67 0.79
C ALA A 318 12.49 -9.25 -0.39
N VAL A 319 11.89 -8.69 -1.46
CA VAL A 319 12.63 -8.19 -2.63
C VAL A 319 13.55 -7.04 -2.26
N ASN A 320 13.05 -6.05 -1.49
CA ASN A 320 13.86 -4.92 -1.04
C ASN A 320 15.03 -5.37 -0.14
N GLN A 321 14.78 -6.33 0.75
CA GLN A 321 15.82 -6.87 1.63
C GLN A 321 16.87 -7.67 0.85
N ALA A 322 16.45 -8.55 -0.05
CA ALA A 322 17.36 -9.31 -0.91
C ALA A 322 18.21 -8.39 -1.79
N ALA A 323 17.62 -7.34 -2.37
CA ALA A 323 18.33 -6.32 -3.14
C ALA A 323 19.43 -5.63 -2.31
N GLY A 324 19.12 -5.26 -1.06
CA GLY A 324 20.06 -4.67 -0.13
C GLY A 324 21.21 -5.60 0.26
N GLU A 325 20.89 -6.86 0.61
CA GLU A 325 21.88 -7.87 0.99
C GLU A 325 22.82 -8.25 -0.17
N LEU A 326 22.29 -8.34 -1.39
CA LEU A 326 23.05 -8.63 -2.60
C LEU A 326 23.77 -7.41 -3.20
N ARG A 327 23.47 -6.20 -2.69
CA ARG A 327 23.93 -4.92 -3.25
C ARG A 327 23.61 -4.78 -4.74
N ARG A 328 22.40 -5.21 -5.13
CA ARG A 328 21.92 -5.21 -6.52
C ARG A 328 20.53 -4.59 -6.60
N SER A 329 20.24 -3.94 -7.73
CA SER A 329 18.87 -3.53 -8.02
C SER A 329 18.04 -4.75 -8.42
N ILE A 330 16.87 -4.91 -7.81
CA ILE A 330 15.87 -5.91 -8.21
C ILE A 330 14.60 -5.14 -8.54
N ASN A 331 14.23 -5.14 -9.82
CA ASN A 331 12.98 -4.53 -10.26
C ASN A 331 11.81 -5.40 -9.81
N PHE A 332 10.86 -4.80 -9.09
CA PHE A 332 9.67 -5.47 -8.57
C PHE A 332 8.41 -4.97 -9.27
N SER A 333 7.67 -5.89 -9.89
CA SER A 333 6.32 -5.65 -10.41
C SER A 333 5.38 -6.75 -9.93
N TYR A 334 4.08 -6.46 -9.85
CA TYR A 334 3.10 -7.41 -9.32
C TYR A 334 1.70 -7.15 -9.88
N LEU A 335 0.87 -8.19 -9.86
CA LEU A 335 -0.59 -8.13 -9.96
C LEU A 335 -1.17 -8.82 -8.73
N ILE A 336 -2.13 -8.17 -8.07
CA ILE A 336 -2.87 -8.72 -6.93
C ILE A 336 -4.33 -8.91 -7.34
N ASN A 337 -4.89 -10.09 -7.07
CA ASN A 337 -6.23 -10.49 -7.49
C ASN A 337 -6.55 -10.30 -9.00
N PRO A 338 -5.64 -10.54 -9.97
CA PRO A 338 -6.03 -10.48 -11.37
C PRO A 338 -6.98 -11.65 -11.71
N GLN A 339 -8.09 -11.32 -12.38
CA GLN A 339 -8.97 -12.31 -12.99
C GLN A 339 -8.42 -12.67 -14.36
N ILE A 340 -8.30 -13.97 -14.62
CA ILE A 340 -7.67 -14.52 -15.82
C ILE A 340 -8.54 -15.61 -16.47
N ILE A 341 -8.26 -15.87 -17.75
CA ILE A 341 -8.72 -17.05 -18.48
C ILE A 341 -7.52 -17.96 -18.65
N LEU A 342 -7.65 -19.22 -18.24
CA LEU A 342 -6.65 -20.27 -18.42
C LEU A 342 -6.69 -20.83 -19.85
N PRO A 343 -5.67 -21.60 -20.29
CA PRO A 343 -5.61 -22.13 -21.65
C PRO A 343 -6.76 -23.08 -22.01
N ASN A 344 -7.38 -23.70 -21.01
CA ASN A 344 -8.54 -24.56 -21.17
C ASN A 344 -9.88 -23.78 -21.26
N GLY A 345 -9.84 -22.44 -21.15
CA GLY A 345 -11.01 -21.56 -21.17
C GLY A 345 -11.62 -21.27 -19.80
N ASP A 346 -11.13 -21.89 -18.73
CA ASP A 346 -11.66 -21.70 -17.39
C ASP A 346 -11.28 -20.34 -16.79
N ASP A 347 -12.19 -19.81 -15.97
CA ASP A 347 -11.95 -18.63 -15.16
C ASP A 347 -11.17 -18.96 -13.90
N PHE A 348 -10.17 -18.14 -13.61
CA PHE A 348 -9.36 -18.24 -12.42
C PHE A 348 -8.98 -16.85 -11.90
N GLU A 349 -8.67 -16.76 -10.61
CA GLU A 349 -8.15 -15.53 -9.98
C GLU A 349 -6.85 -15.89 -9.28
N PHE A 350 -5.76 -15.18 -9.61
CA PHE A 350 -4.53 -15.31 -8.81
C PHE A 350 -4.63 -14.42 -7.58
N ASP A 351 -4.23 -14.91 -6.42
CA ASP A 351 -4.10 -14.05 -5.23
C ASP A 351 -2.96 -13.05 -5.42
N LEU A 352 -1.76 -13.53 -5.78
CA LEU A 352 -0.61 -12.70 -6.10
C LEU A 352 0.25 -13.37 -7.18
N ILE A 353 0.59 -12.61 -8.22
CA ILE A 353 1.70 -12.93 -9.13
C ILE A 353 2.66 -11.74 -9.12
N PHE A 354 3.95 -11.99 -8.97
CA PHE A 354 4.96 -10.94 -8.99
C PHE A 354 6.19 -11.35 -9.78
N GLN A 355 6.91 -10.36 -10.27
CA GLN A 355 8.15 -10.51 -11.01
C GLN A 355 9.25 -9.76 -10.26
N ALA A 356 10.37 -10.44 -10.07
CA ALA A 356 11.62 -9.89 -9.60
C ALA A 356 12.64 -10.03 -10.73
N ASN A 357 12.98 -8.93 -11.41
CA ASN A 357 13.78 -8.97 -12.65
C ASN A 357 13.23 -9.96 -13.70
N HIS A 358 13.81 -11.15 -13.81
CA HIS A 358 13.40 -12.19 -14.76
C HIS A 358 12.78 -13.42 -14.09
N SER A 359 12.72 -13.48 -12.75
CA SER A 359 12.06 -14.54 -12.00
C SER A 359 10.60 -14.16 -11.75
N PHE A 360 9.70 -15.12 -11.97
CA PHE A 360 8.26 -14.96 -11.76
C PHE A 360 7.83 -15.86 -10.62
N PHE A 361 6.96 -15.32 -9.76
CA PHE A 361 6.47 -16.00 -8.58
C PHE A 361 4.95 -15.95 -8.57
N TRP A 362 4.32 -17.08 -8.31
CA TRP A 362 2.90 -17.16 -8.03
C TRP A 362 2.70 -17.57 -6.57
N VAL A 363 1.81 -16.85 -5.89
CA VAL A 363 1.48 -17.10 -4.50
C VAL A 363 -0.03 -17.22 -4.34
N GLU A 364 -0.48 -18.35 -3.82
CA GLU A 364 -1.87 -18.61 -3.41
C GLU A 364 -1.98 -18.53 -1.88
N SER A 365 -3.02 -17.88 -1.36
CA SER A 365 -3.21 -17.57 0.06
C SER A 365 -4.52 -18.17 0.58
N LYS A 366 -4.46 -18.91 1.71
CA LYS A 366 -5.67 -19.40 2.40
C LYS A 366 -5.66 -19.11 3.89
N SER A 367 -6.72 -18.45 4.35
CA SER A 367 -6.95 -18.10 5.76
C SER A 367 -7.93 -19.04 6.49
N GLY A 368 -8.11 -20.26 5.97
CA GLY A 368 -9.05 -21.28 6.45
C GLY A 368 -8.71 -22.69 5.94
N ALA A 369 -9.62 -23.66 6.10
CA ALA A 369 -9.38 -25.08 5.78
C ALA A 369 -8.84 -25.28 4.35
N HIS A 370 -7.66 -25.89 4.24
CA HIS A 370 -6.84 -25.92 3.01
C HIS A 370 -6.93 -27.24 2.22
N ARG A 371 -7.60 -28.26 2.76
CA ARG A 371 -7.50 -29.64 2.24
C ARG A 371 -8.19 -29.90 0.89
N GLN A 372 -9.02 -28.99 0.39
CA GLN A 372 -9.93 -29.31 -0.73
C GLN A 372 -9.48 -28.93 -2.14
N HIS A 373 -8.33 -28.26 -2.35
CA HIS A 373 -8.01 -27.73 -3.70
C HIS A 373 -6.52 -27.80 -4.10
N THR A 374 -5.68 -28.53 -3.37
CA THR A 374 -4.22 -28.54 -3.62
C THR A 374 -3.84 -29.09 -4.99
N ALA A 375 -4.55 -30.11 -5.49
CA ALA A 375 -4.32 -30.67 -6.83
C ALA A 375 -4.53 -29.62 -7.95
N LYS A 376 -5.58 -28.81 -7.82
CA LYS A 376 -5.86 -27.70 -8.74
C LYS A 376 -4.67 -26.73 -8.78
N TYR A 377 -4.08 -26.41 -7.64
CA TYR A 377 -2.94 -25.48 -7.58
C TYR A 377 -1.68 -26.04 -8.21
N ALA A 378 -1.44 -27.34 -8.09
CA ALA A 378 -0.35 -28.00 -8.80
C ALA A 378 -0.51 -27.91 -10.33
N GLU A 379 -1.73 -28.09 -10.84
CA GLU A 379 -2.04 -27.92 -12.26
C GLU A 379 -1.77 -26.49 -12.73
N ILE A 380 -2.15 -25.49 -11.93
CA ILE A 380 -1.86 -24.08 -12.22
C ILE A 380 -0.35 -23.81 -12.26
N ALA A 381 0.42 -24.32 -11.28
CA ALA A 381 1.88 -24.19 -11.28
C ALA A 381 2.51 -24.79 -12.55
N ASN A 382 2.00 -25.94 -13.01
CA ASN A 382 2.42 -26.57 -14.25
C ASN A 382 2.09 -25.73 -15.49
N VAL A 383 0.89 -25.16 -15.57
CA VAL A 383 0.51 -24.22 -16.65
C VAL A 383 1.42 -22.99 -16.65
N LEU A 384 1.81 -22.51 -15.47
CA LEU A 384 2.78 -21.42 -15.31
C LEU A 384 4.22 -21.86 -15.57
N GLY A 385 4.52 -23.15 -15.67
CA GLY A 385 5.87 -23.67 -15.84
C GLY A 385 6.83 -23.16 -14.76
N LEU A 386 6.33 -23.00 -13.53
CA LEU A 386 7.10 -22.54 -12.37
C LEU A 386 7.59 -23.73 -11.56
N ASP A 387 8.81 -23.64 -11.02
CA ASP A 387 9.31 -24.64 -10.08
C ASP A 387 8.66 -24.47 -8.69
N ALA A 388 8.98 -25.39 -7.78
CA ALA A 388 8.44 -25.39 -6.43
C ALA A 388 8.83 -24.15 -5.62
N ARG A 389 10.00 -23.55 -5.85
CA ARG A 389 10.46 -22.34 -5.14
C ARG A 389 9.71 -21.10 -5.59
N HIS A 390 9.15 -21.14 -6.80
CA HIS A 390 8.40 -20.05 -7.43
C HIS A 390 6.87 -20.24 -7.38
N SER A 391 6.40 -21.42 -6.96
CA SER A 391 4.98 -21.75 -6.77
C SER A 391 4.68 -21.94 -5.29
N ILE A 392 4.13 -20.90 -4.67
CA ILE A 392 4.07 -20.77 -3.21
C ILE A 392 2.61 -20.80 -2.75
N MET A 393 2.35 -21.50 -1.66
CA MET A 393 1.07 -21.45 -0.94
C MET A 393 1.29 -20.94 0.49
N VAL A 394 0.51 -19.95 0.90
CA VAL A 394 0.57 -19.38 2.25
C VAL A 394 -0.68 -19.77 3.04
N LEU A 395 -0.48 -20.43 4.17
CA LEU A 395 -1.55 -20.96 5.02
C LEU A 395 -1.42 -20.43 6.45
N THR A 396 -2.54 -20.03 7.06
CA THR A 396 -2.54 -19.51 8.44
C THR A 396 -2.33 -20.61 9.48
N ASP A 397 -2.92 -21.79 9.25
CA ASP A 397 -2.99 -22.88 10.20
C ASP A 397 -2.62 -24.20 9.51
N ILE A 398 -1.33 -24.52 9.49
CA ILE A 398 -0.82 -25.79 8.96
C ILE A 398 0.35 -26.32 9.80
N SER A 399 0.37 -27.63 10.02
CA SER A 399 1.51 -28.30 10.66
C SER A 399 2.68 -28.48 9.69
N ARG A 400 3.91 -28.60 10.22
CA ARG A 400 5.09 -28.87 9.37
C ARG A 400 4.94 -30.16 8.55
N GLN A 401 4.30 -31.18 9.11
CA GLN A 401 4.07 -32.44 8.42
C GLN A 401 3.10 -32.27 7.25
N GLU A 402 1.99 -31.55 7.44
CA GLU A 402 1.04 -31.27 6.36
C GLU A 402 1.68 -30.43 5.26
N ALA A 403 2.48 -29.41 5.62
CA ALA A 403 3.23 -28.61 4.66
C ALA A 403 4.21 -29.46 3.84
N ALA A 404 4.97 -30.35 4.48
CA ALA A 404 5.89 -31.27 3.81
C ALA A 404 5.16 -32.28 2.91
N ASN A 405 3.99 -32.76 3.33
CA ASN A 405 3.17 -33.65 2.51
C ASN A 405 2.69 -32.95 1.24
N ILE A 406 2.22 -31.71 1.34
CA ILE A 406 1.81 -30.91 0.18
C ILE A 406 2.99 -30.71 -0.78
N HIS A 407 4.16 -30.35 -0.24
CA HIS A 407 5.36 -30.17 -1.04
C HIS A 407 5.73 -31.45 -1.81
N THR A 408 5.77 -32.59 -1.11
CA THR A 408 6.13 -33.88 -1.70
C THR A 408 5.12 -34.33 -2.75
N GLN A 409 3.82 -34.13 -2.49
CA GLN A 409 2.76 -34.62 -3.35
C GLN A 409 2.53 -33.76 -4.58
N PHE A 410 2.71 -32.43 -4.46
CA PHE A 410 2.26 -31.48 -5.47
C PHE A 410 3.37 -30.56 -6.01
N GLY A 411 4.59 -30.62 -5.44
CA GLY A 411 5.69 -29.76 -5.86
C GLY A 411 5.47 -28.28 -5.53
N LEU A 412 4.67 -27.97 -4.52
CA LEU A 412 4.38 -26.60 -4.08
C LEU A 412 5.16 -26.28 -2.80
N THR A 413 5.73 -25.08 -2.69
CA THR A 413 6.31 -24.63 -1.41
C THR A 413 5.20 -24.07 -0.53
N VAL A 414 5.13 -24.52 0.72
CA VAL A 414 4.12 -24.04 1.68
C VAL A 414 4.79 -23.24 2.79
N TYR A 415 4.31 -22.02 3.01
CA TYR A 415 4.75 -21.15 4.09
C TYR A 415 3.64 -20.86 5.09
N THR A 416 3.99 -20.84 6.38
CA THR A 416 3.22 -20.14 7.41
C THR A 416 3.51 -18.64 7.37
N LEU A 417 2.72 -17.83 8.08
CA LEU A 417 2.81 -16.37 8.05
C LEU A 417 4.20 -15.81 8.42
N ASP A 418 4.87 -16.46 9.37
CA ASP A 418 6.21 -16.13 9.85
C ASP A 418 7.32 -16.51 8.84
N GLN A 419 7.06 -17.50 7.99
CA GLN A 419 8.03 -18.03 7.03
C GLN A 419 8.07 -17.27 5.71
N VAL A 420 6.95 -16.64 5.29
CA VAL A 420 6.79 -16.05 3.96
C VAL A 420 7.97 -15.15 3.56
N GLN A 421 8.37 -14.22 4.42
CA GLN A 421 9.43 -13.27 4.08
C GLN A 421 10.80 -13.94 3.98
N ALA A 422 11.15 -14.78 4.95
CA ALA A 422 12.46 -15.45 4.99
C ALA A 422 12.63 -16.40 3.80
N GLY A 423 11.61 -17.21 3.50
CA GLY A 423 11.66 -18.15 2.38
C GLY A 423 11.72 -17.47 1.01
N LEU A 424 11.02 -16.34 0.85
CA LEU A 424 11.14 -15.52 -0.36
C LEU A 424 12.54 -14.92 -0.51
N ILE A 425 13.14 -14.40 0.57
CA ILE A 425 14.52 -13.87 0.54
C ILE A 425 15.50 -14.97 0.13
N GLU A 426 15.37 -16.17 0.70
CA GLU A 426 16.23 -17.31 0.35
C GLU A 426 16.14 -17.64 -1.14
N THR A 427 14.92 -17.72 -1.69
CA THR A 427 14.71 -18.00 -3.11
C THR A 427 15.31 -16.91 -3.99
N LEU A 428 15.04 -15.63 -3.67
CA LEU A 428 15.57 -14.48 -4.41
C LEU A 428 17.11 -14.43 -4.38
N LYS A 429 17.73 -14.77 -3.24
CA LYS A 429 19.19 -14.87 -3.13
C LYS A 429 19.73 -16.05 -3.94
N GLY A 430 19.02 -17.17 -4.01
CA GLY A 430 19.39 -18.28 -4.88
C GLY A 430 19.33 -17.91 -6.37
N ASP A 431 18.39 -17.05 -6.76
CA ASP A 431 18.20 -16.65 -8.17
C ASP A 431 19.16 -15.54 -8.62
N PHE A 432 19.56 -14.63 -7.72
CA PHE A 432 20.34 -13.42 -8.05
C PHE A 432 21.69 -13.32 -7.35
N GLY A 433 22.03 -14.30 -6.51
CA GLY A 433 23.25 -14.39 -5.71
C GLY A 433 24.53 -14.65 -6.49
#